data_AF-A0A3D1LB50-F1
#
_entry.id   AF-A0A3D1LB50-F1
#
_cell.length_a   1.000
_cell.length_b   1.000
_cell.length_c   1.000
_cell.angle_alpha   90.00
_cell.angle_beta   90.00
_cell.angle_gamma   90.00
#
_symmetry.space_group_name_H-M   'P 1'
#
loop_
_entity.id
_entity.type
_entity.pdbx_description
1 polymer ?
#
loop_
_entity_poly.entity_id
_entity_poly.type
_entity_poly.pdbx_seq_one_letter_code
_entity_poly.pdbx_strand_id
1 'polypeptide(L)'
;EPTPTFSACFGQAFLELHPTKYAEELVKKMEKSGAKAYLVNTGWNGTGKRISIKDTRGIIDAILSGAIASAPTKKIPHFDFEVPTELPGVDSGILDPRDTYADASEWEKKAQDLASRFVKNFVKYEGNEAGKALVAAGPKA
;
A
#
# COMPACT_ATOMS: atom_id res chain seq x y z
N GLU A 1 -1.99 -10.06 19.98
CA GLU A 1 -2.29 -10.00 18.54
C GLU A 1 -1.66 -8.77 17.93
N PRO A 2 -1.33 -8.74 16.62
CA PRO A 2 -0.81 -7.55 15.96
C PRO A 2 -1.88 -6.45 15.96
N THR A 3 -1.51 -5.25 16.42
CA THR A 3 -2.40 -4.08 16.46
C THR A 3 -2.23 -3.24 15.19
N PRO A 4 -3.27 -3.06 14.36
CA PRO A 4 -3.20 -2.14 13.23
C PRO A 4 -2.91 -0.72 13.73
N THR A 5 -1.96 -0.04 13.09
CA THR A 5 -1.58 1.33 13.46
C THR A 5 -1.27 2.17 12.22
N PHE A 6 -1.61 3.46 12.29
CA PHE A 6 -1.17 4.46 11.34
C PHE A 6 -0.01 5.23 11.94
N SER A 7 1.21 4.83 11.57
CA SER A 7 2.44 5.50 11.97
C SER A 7 2.92 6.38 10.82
N ALA A 8 2.77 7.70 10.95
CA ALA A 8 3.26 8.68 9.99
C ALA A 8 4.72 8.40 9.57
N CYS A 9 5.01 8.48 8.28
CA CYS A 9 6.34 8.21 7.71
C CYS A 9 6.92 6.83 8.09
N PHE A 10 6.07 5.86 8.45
CA PHE A 10 6.45 4.55 8.99
C PHE A 10 7.32 4.61 10.25
N GLY A 11 7.32 5.73 10.97
CA GLY A 11 8.25 6.00 12.07
C GLY A 11 7.82 7.13 13.01
N GLN A 12 6.52 7.34 13.19
CA GLN A 12 5.96 8.50 13.91
C GLN A 12 6.55 8.73 15.30
N ALA A 13 6.89 7.67 16.03
CA ALA A 13 7.48 7.75 17.36
C ALA A 13 8.82 8.50 17.41
N PHE A 14 9.46 8.72 16.26
CA PHE A 14 10.78 9.33 16.13
C PHE A 14 10.75 10.67 15.38
N LEU A 15 9.55 11.17 15.02
CA LEU A 15 9.42 12.42 14.26
C LEU A 15 9.41 13.63 15.21
N GLU A 16 10.31 14.57 14.97
CA GLU A 16 10.40 15.84 15.69
C GLU A 16 9.70 16.98 14.94
N LEU A 17 9.50 16.84 13.62
CA LEU A 17 8.80 17.80 12.77
C LEU A 17 7.42 17.28 12.35
N HIS A 18 6.61 18.17 11.78
CA HIS A 18 5.33 17.77 11.16
C HIS A 18 5.57 16.76 10.01
N PRO A 19 4.81 15.65 9.90
CA PRO A 19 5.01 14.61 8.89
C PRO A 19 5.10 15.10 7.43
N THR A 20 4.39 16.18 7.09
CA THR A 20 4.46 16.76 5.74
C THR A 20 5.85 17.27 5.37
N LYS A 21 6.69 17.67 6.33
CA LYS A 21 8.08 18.08 6.06
C LYS A 21 8.96 16.93 5.60
N TYR A 22 8.78 15.75 6.18
CA TYR A 22 9.48 14.54 5.75
C TYR A 22 8.95 14.05 4.39
N ALA A 23 7.64 14.14 4.16
CA ALA A 23 7.04 13.81 2.87
C ALA A 23 7.54 14.73 1.75
N GLU A 24 7.58 16.05 1.97
CA GLU A 24 8.13 17.04 1.02
C GLU A 24 9.58 16.69 0.63
N GLU A 25 10.42 16.33 1.59
CA GLU A 25 11.83 15.97 1.34
C GLU A 25 11.97 14.64 0.58
N LEU A 26 11.13 13.65 0.90
CA LEU A 26 11.10 12.38 0.18
C LEU A 26 10.72 12.58 -1.30
N VAL A 27 9.67 13.37 -1.56
CA VAL A 27 9.22 13.68 -2.93
C VAL A 27 10.34 14.32 -3.74
N LYS A 28 11.01 15.35 -3.22
CA LYS A 28 12.15 16.00 -3.90
C LYS A 28 13.27 15.01 -4.26
N LYS A 29 13.59 14.09 -3.35
CA LYS A 29 14.64 13.07 -3.59
C LYS A 29 14.22 12.05 -4.64
N MET A 30 12.96 11.64 -4.63
CA MET A 30 12.40 10.73 -5.64
C MET A 30 12.41 11.38 -7.02
N GLU A 31 11.92 12.62 -7.14
CA GLU A 31 11.92 13.39 -8.39
C GLU A 31 13.33 13.56 -8.96
N LYS A 32 14.30 13.94 -8.11
CA LYS A 32 15.69 14.13 -8.52
C LYS A 32 16.35 12.84 -9.04
N SER A 33 15.97 11.69 -8.51
CA SER A 33 16.58 10.39 -8.86
C SER A 33 15.78 9.60 -9.89
N GLY A 34 14.53 9.98 -10.16
CA GLY A 34 13.59 9.16 -10.92
C GLY A 34 13.16 7.89 -10.18
N ALA A 35 13.26 7.86 -8.85
CA ALA A 35 12.89 6.69 -8.05
C ALA A 35 11.38 6.41 -8.12
N LYS A 36 11.03 5.12 -8.14
CA LYS A 36 9.65 4.62 -8.09
C LYS A 36 9.33 4.13 -6.68
N ALA A 37 8.06 4.25 -6.28
CA ALA A 37 7.56 3.70 -5.02
C ALA A 37 6.65 2.48 -5.28
N TYR A 38 6.74 1.50 -4.39
CA TYR A 38 5.89 0.31 -4.36
C TYR A 38 5.39 0.08 -2.94
N LEU A 39 4.15 -0.40 -2.81
CA LEU A 39 3.56 -0.80 -1.54
C LEU A 39 3.51 -2.34 -1.46
N VAL A 40 4.19 -2.92 -0.48
CA VAL A 40 4.29 -4.38 -0.31
C VAL A 40 3.64 -4.79 1.01
N ASN A 41 2.61 -5.63 0.94
CA ASN A 41 2.01 -6.24 2.13
C ASN A 41 2.88 -7.42 2.61
N THR A 42 3.55 -7.27 3.75
CA THR A 42 4.30 -8.35 4.43
C THR A 42 3.53 -8.96 5.62
N GLY A 43 2.25 -8.63 5.70
CA GLY A 43 1.30 -9.05 6.73
C GLY A 43 0.50 -10.27 6.27
N TRP A 44 -0.83 -10.18 6.38
CA TRP A 44 -1.76 -11.31 6.21
C TRP A 44 -2.59 -11.17 4.93
N ASN A 45 -3.11 -12.30 4.46
CA ASN A 45 -4.07 -12.38 3.35
C ASN A 45 -5.46 -12.85 3.84
N GLY A 46 -6.41 -13.07 2.91
CA GLY A 46 -7.79 -13.46 3.20
C GLY A 46 -7.96 -14.80 3.91
N THR A 47 -6.95 -15.68 3.84
CA THR A 47 -6.97 -16.97 4.56
C THR A 47 -6.63 -16.83 6.05
N GLY A 48 -6.30 -15.63 6.51
CA GLY A 48 -5.79 -15.39 7.87
C GLY A 48 -4.35 -15.85 8.08
N LYS A 49 -3.66 -16.30 7.02
CA LYS A 49 -2.23 -16.65 7.06
C LYS A 49 -1.38 -15.45 6.69
N ARG A 50 -0.17 -15.41 7.24
CA ARG A 50 0.85 -14.45 6.83
C ARG A 50 1.33 -14.80 5.42
N ILE A 51 1.55 -13.79 4.57
CA ILE A 51 2.15 -13.97 3.25
C ILE A 51 3.52 -14.64 3.43
N SER A 52 3.81 -15.63 2.60
CA SER A 52 5.03 -16.42 2.76
C SER A 52 6.26 -15.54 2.50
N ILE A 53 7.34 -15.78 3.24
CA ILE A 53 8.60 -15.07 3.01
C ILE A 53 9.18 -15.34 1.61
N LYS A 54 8.86 -16.50 1.03
CA LYS A 54 9.24 -16.86 -0.34
C LYS A 54 8.56 -15.92 -1.34
N ASP A 55 7.24 -15.71 -1.21
CA ASP A 55 6.49 -14.83 -2.10
C ASP A 55 6.91 -13.37 -1.93
N THR A 56 7.11 -12.92 -0.69
CA THR A 56 7.62 -11.57 -0.43
C THR A 56 8.99 -11.36 -1.10
N ARG A 57 9.91 -12.32 -0.99
CA ARG A 57 11.22 -12.24 -1.67
C ARG A 57 11.07 -12.20 -3.19
N GLY A 58 10.20 -13.04 -3.77
CA GLY A 58 9.91 -13.00 -5.20
C GLY A 58 9.36 -11.65 -5.67
N ILE A 59 8.47 -11.02 -4.89
CA ILE A 59 7.97 -9.67 -5.18
C ILE A 59 9.11 -8.63 -5.15
N ILE A 60 9.99 -8.70 -4.14
CA ILE A 60 11.15 -7.79 -4.04
C ILE A 60 12.11 -8.02 -5.22
N ASP A 61 12.40 -9.26 -5.59
CA ASP A 61 13.25 -9.58 -6.73
C ASP A 61 12.65 -9.04 -8.04
N ALA A 62 11.33 -9.13 -8.22
CA ALA A 62 10.64 -8.56 -9.38
C ALA A 62 10.67 -7.01 -9.40
N ILE A 63 10.63 -6.36 -8.23
CA ILE A 63 10.79 -4.90 -8.11
C ILE A 63 12.22 -4.50 -8.49
N LEU A 64 13.23 -5.16 -7.93
CA LEU A 64 14.63 -4.80 -8.11
C LEU A 64 15.16 -5.14 -9.51
N SER A 65 14.68 -6.23 -10.12
CA SER A 65 15.03 -6.59 -11.49
C SER A 65 14.32 -5.75 -12.56
N GLY A 66 13.27 -5.01 -12.18
CA GLY A 66 12.43 -4.25 -13.09
C GLY A 66 11.34 -5.06 -13.78
N ALA A 67 11.24 -6.38 -13.54
CA ALA A 67 10.21 -7.23 -14.12
C ALA A 67 8.78 -6.76 -13.81
N ILE A 68 8.57 -6.18 -12.61
CA ILE A 68 7.27 -5.61 -12.22
C ILE A 68 6.83 -4.45 -13.11
N ALA A 69 7.76 -3.72 -13.74
CA ALA A 69 7.45 -2.55 -14.55
C ALA A 69 6.88 -2.91 -15.94
N SER A 70 7.13 -4.13 -16.41
CA SER A 70 6.59 -4.68 -17.65
C SER A 70 5.42 -5.63 -17.45
N ALA A 71 5.10 -5.97 -16.20
CA ALA A 71 4.04 -6.91 -15.89
C ALA A 71 2.66 -6.30 -16.23
N PRO A 72 1.73 -7.07 -16.81
CA PRO A 72 0.34 -6.62 -16.93
C PRO A 72 -0.23 -6.31 -15.55
N THR A 73 -1.01 -5.23 -15.45
CA THR A 73 -1.61 -4.77 -14.19
C THR A 73 -3.12 -4.74 -14.26
N LYS A 74 -3.75 -4.79 -13.09
CA LYS A 74 -5.18 -4.52 -12.91
C LYS A 74 -5.38 -3.54 -11.77
N LYS A 75 -6.45 -2.75 -11.86
CA LYS A 75 -6.88 -1.87 -10.78
C LYS A 75 -7.70 -2.63 -9.75
N ILE A 76 -7.43 -2.38 -8.48
CA ILE A 76 -8.19 -2.88 -7.34
C ILE A 76 -9.08 -1.75 -6.80
N PRO A 77 -10.37 -2.02 -6.49
CA PRO A 77 -11.27 -0.99 -5.99
C PRO A 77 -10.88 -0.47 -4.59
N HIS A 78 -11.54 0.61 -4.16
CA HIS A 78 -11.34 1.36 -2.90
C HIS A 78 -10.02 2.12 -2.77
N PHE A 79 -8.90 1.50 -3.12
CA PHE A 79 -7.57 2.08 -2.91
C PHE A 79 -6.88 2.60 -4.18
N ASP A 80 -7.52 2.43 -5.35
CA ASP A 80 -6.99 2.79 -6.68
C ASP A 80 -5.56 2.25 -6.94
N PHE A 81 -5.28 1.07 -6.39
CA PHE A 81 -3.98 0.41 -6.59
C PHE A 81 -3.91 -0.28 -7.94
N GLU A 82 -2.81 -0.07 -8.65
CA GLU A 82 -2.40 -0.92 -9.78
C GLU A 82 -1.56 -2.07 -9.25
N VAL A 83 -2.04 -3.29 -9.48
CA VAL A 83 -1.42 -4.51 -8.98
C VAL A 83 -1.06 -5.42 -10.16
N PRO A 84 0.16 -5.99 -10.20
CA PRO A 84 0.54 -6.92 -11.26
C PRO A 84 -0.37 -8.15 -11.25
N THR A 85 -0.74 -8.66 -12.42
CA THR A 85 -1.53 -9.89 -12.53
C THR A 85 -0.67 -11.14 -12.51
N GLU A 86 0.63 -11.00 -12.77
CA GLU A 86 1.62 -12.06 -12.72
C GLU A 86 3.00 -11.49 -12.37
N LEU A 87 3.84 -12.28 -11.70
CA LEU A 87 5.23 -11.96 -11.42
C LEU A 87 6.09 -13.23 -11.46
N PRO A 88 7.31 -13.19 -12.02
CA PRO A 88 8.20 -14.34 -12.03
C PRO A 88 8.48 -14.87 -10.61
N GLY A 89 8.24 -16.16 -10.39
CA GLY A 89 8.54 -16.82 -9.12
C GLY A 89 7.58 -16.52 -7.97
N VAL A 90 6.47 -15.82 -8.24
CA VAL A 90 5.40 -15.51 -7.26
C VAL A 90 4.12 -16.22 -7.67
N ASP A 91 3.40 -16.79 -6.70
CA ASP A 91 2.07 -17.35 -6.96
C ASP A 91 1.08 -16.24 -7.38
N SER A 92 0.52 -16.33 -8.58
CA SER A 92 -0.42 -15.32 -9.08
C SER A 92 -1.73 -15.28 -8.27
N GLY A 93 -2.09 -16.38 -7.60
CA GLY A 93 -3.27 -16.46 -6.72
C GLY A 93 -3.18 -15.60 -5.46
N ILE A 94 -2.02 -15.03 -5.15
CA ILE A 94 -1.84 -14.10 -4.01
C ILE A 94 -1.76 -12.63 -4.42
N LEU A 95 -1.66 -12.34 -5.72
CA LEU A 95 -1.45 -10.97 -6.21
C LEU A 95 -2.73 -10.15 -6.09
N ASP A 96 -3.88 -10.74 -6.42
CA ASP A 96 -5.16 -10.14 -6.06
C ASP A 96 -5.53 -10.54 -4.62
N PRO A 97 -5.62 -9.60 -3.68
CA PRO A 97 -6.00 -9.92 -2.31
C PRO A 97 -7.39 -10.56 -2.21
N ARG A 98 -8.30 -10.32 -3.18
CA ARG A 98 -9.65 -10.91 -3.22
C ARG A 98 -9.62 -12.43 -3.41
N ASP A 99 -8.67 -12.93 -4.18
CA ASP A 99 -8.58 -14.36 -4.56
C ASP A 99 -8.19 -15.25 -3.37
N THR A 100 -7.72 -14.64 -2.27
CA THR A 100 -7.34 -15.35 -1.05
C THR A 100 -8.47 -15.45 -0.01
N TYR A 101 -9.64 -14.85 -0.27
CA TYR A 101 -10.83 -15.01 0.57
C TYR A 101 -11.69 -16.16 0.07
N ALA A 102 -12.39 -16.84 0.98
CA ALA A 102 -13.37 -17.85 0.60
C ALA A 102 -14.59 -17.22 -0.10
N ASP A 103 -14.96 -16.00 0.31
CA ASP A 103 -15.99 -15.18 -0.32
C ASP A 103 -15.44 -13.76 -0.55
N ALA A 104 -15.49 -13.30 -1.81
CA ALA A 104 -15.06 -11.96 -2.20
C ALA A 104 -15.84 -10.85 -1.47
N SER A 105 -17.06 -11.12 -0.99
CA SER A 105 -17.85 -10.17 -0.18
C SER A 105 -17.20 -9.87 1.19
N GLU A 106 -16.39 -10.79 1.72
CA GLU A 106 -15.65 -10.57 2.96
C GLU A 106 -14.47 -9.62 2.74
N TRP A 107 -13.79 -9.74 1.61
CA TRP A 107 -12.77 -8.78 1.19
C TRP A 107 -13.38 -7.38 1.08
N GLU A 108 -14.53 -7.26 0.42
CA GLU A 108 -15.22 -5.98 0.20
C GLU A 108 -15.51 -5.26 1.53
N LYS A 109 -16.13 -5.96 2.49
CA LYS A 109 -16.41 -5.41 3.83
C LYS A 109 -15.15 -4.94 4.55
N LYS A 110 -14.08 -5.73 4.49
CA LYS A 110 -12.80 -5.40 5.13
C LYS A 110 -12.08 -4.25 4.43
N ALA A 111 -12.16 -4.18 3.10
CA ALA A 111 -11.58 -3.11 2.30
C ALA A 111 -12.27 -1.77 2.60
N GLN A 112 -13.60 -1.75 2.69
CA GLN A 112 -14.38 -0.57 3.06
C GLN A 112 -14.09 -0.08 4.49
N ASP A 113 -14.02 -0.99 5.48
CA ASP A 113 -13.61 -0.65 6.85
C ASP A 113 -12.19 -0.06 6.89
N LEU A 114 -11.25 -0.67 6.16
CA LEU A 114 -9.88 -0.16 6.09
C LEU A 114 -9.83 1.21 5.41
N ALA A 115 -10.52 1.40 4.27
CA ALA A 115 -10.59 2.67 3.56
C ALA A 115 -11.14 3.77 4.48
N SER A 116 -12.22 3.51 5.21
CA SER A 116 -12.81 4.42 6.20
C SER A 116 -11.81 4.81 7.29
N ARG A 117 -11.00 3.87 7.77
CA ARG A 117 -9.94 4.14 8.77
C ARG A 117 -8.82 5.00 8.20
N PHE A 118 -8.42 4.78 6.95
CA PHE A 118 -7.45 5.63 6.25
C PHE A 118 -7.98 7.06 6.16
N VAL A 119 -9.21 7.25 5.66
CA VAL A 119 -9.85 8.57 5.54
C VAL A 119 -9.92 9.26 6.90
N LYS A 120 -10.45 8.58 7.92
CA LYS A 120 -10.54 9.13 9.28
C LYS A 120 -9.18 9.51 9.87
N ASN A 121 -8.16 8.68 9.68
CA ASN A 121 -6.82 8.96 10.15
C ASN A 121 -6.19 10.15 9.40
N PHE A 122 -6.52 10.35 8.12
CA PHE A 122 -5.89 11.36 7.29
C PHE A 122 -6.33 12.80 7.62
N VAL A 123 -7.53 12.99 8.19
CA VAL A 123 -8.08 14.30 8.59
C VAL A 123 -7.08 15.17 9.38
N LYS A 124 -6.28 14.57 10.25
CA LYS A 124 -5.28 15.31 11.05
C LYS A 124 -4.15 15.94 10.22
N TYR A 125 -4.00 15.58 8.96
CA TYR A 125 -3.00 16.12 8.04
C TYR A 125 -3.57 17.20 7.11
N GLU A 126 -4.89 17.43 7.10
CA GLU A 126 -5.57 18.39 6.22
C GLU A 126 -5.45 19.86 6.68
N GLY A 127 -4.66 20.13 7.72
CA GLY A 127 -4.44 21.48 8.26
C GLY A 127 -3.68 22.44 7.34
N ASN A 128 -3.18 21.97 6.19
CA ASN A 128 -2.53 22.80 5.17
C ASN A 128 -2.90 22.35 3.74
N GLU A 129 -2.62 23.20 2.75
CA GLU A 129 -3.00 22.95 1.35
C GLU A 129 -2.36 21.68 0.77
N ALA A 130 -1.11 21.37 1.16
CA ALA A 130 -0.45 20.15 0.71
C ALA A 130 -1.17 18.89 1.20
N GLY A 131 -1.60 18.87 2.47
CA GLY A 131 -2.38 17.78 3.05
C GLY A 131 -3.74 17.62 2.37
N LYS A 132 -4.48 18.73 2.16
CA LYS A 132 -5.77 18.69 1.47
C LYS A 132 -5.67 18.14 0.05
N ALA A 133 -4.63 18.52 -0.69
CA ALA A 133 -4.41 18.03 -2.06
C ALA A 133 -4.22 16.50 -2.12
N LEU A 134 -3.68 15.88 -1.06
CA LEU A 134 -3.43 14.44 -1.00
C LEU A 134 -4.67 13.59 -0.71
N VAL A 135 -5.79 14.18 -0.24
CA VAL A 135 -7.06 13.47 0.00
C VAL A 135 -7.56 12.80 -1.27
N ALA A 136 -7.34 13.43 -2.43
CA ALA A 136 -7.74 12.88 -3.73
C ALA A 136 -7.06 11.55 -4.06
N ALA A 137 -5.81 11.36 -3.61
CA ALA A 137 -5.00 10.16 -3.83
C ALA A 137 -5.25 9.06 -2.77
N GLY A 138 -5.98 9.38 -1.70
CA GLY A 138 -6.39 8.40 -0.69
C GLY A 138 -7.53 7.49 -1.17
N PRO A 139 -7.83 6.43 -0.40
CA PRO A 139 -8.92 5.53 -0.74
C PRO A 139 -10.28 6.22 -0.74
N LYS A 140 -11.19 5.71 -1.57
CA LYS A 140 -12.60 6.12 -1.61
C LYS A 140 -13.38 5.10 -0.77
N ALA A 141 -13.85 5.54 0.39
CA ALA A 141 -14.72 4.78 1.29
C ALA A 141 -16.19 4.91 0.86
#